data_AF-A0A941DGM3-F1
#
_entry.id   AF-A0A941DGM3-F1
#
_cell.length_a   1.000
_cell.length_b   1.000
_cell.length_c   1.000
_cell.angle_alpha   90.00
_cell.angle_beta   90.00
_cell.angle_gamma   90.00
#
_symmetry.space_group_name_H-M   'P 1'
#
loop_
_entity.id
_entity.type
_entity.pdbx_description
1 polymer ?
#
loop_
_entity_poly.entity_id
_entity_poly.type
_entity_poly.pdbx_seq_one_letter_code
_entity_poly.pdbx_strand_id
1 'polypeptide(L)'
;MRAFMLYLKQHPEKGGAYYANHIGNLCGSNFIREQNSLPYQDKFKENYARRAAAFSRLKSLCQSFLPGDTENMGFHQEWKEIYKKDRLLALTNKAATQTNPPMSPEQRAEYKKALLQNSDAIFHGALGAALAYNRRADGQSEYWLNGQMISSSGPENQDMRMAFNTVRFELGLASDGSDPESVVTCVLTNFCYNNPDEYIRHAMQSEPPEGREDRIQRIIQWRKQIGAAILAKDVAFFLPR
;
A
#
# COMPACT_ATOMS: atom_id res chain seq x y z
N MET A 1 -3.14 -17.00 12.76
CA MET A 1 -3.61 -16.00 11.78
C MET A 1 -4.83 -16.47 11.00
N ARG A 2 -4.90 -17.73 10.56
CA ARG A 2 -6.06 -18.28 9.83
C ARG A 2 -7.41 -18.04 10.52
N ALA A 3 -7.53 -18.34 11.81
CA ALA A 3 -8.76 -18.12 12.57
C ALA A 3 -9.19 -16.65 12.59
N PHE A 4 -8.23 -15.72 12.73
CA PHE A 4 -8.48 -14.29 12.69
C PHE A 4 -9.00 -13.85 11.30
N MET A 5 -8.39 -14.33 10.23
CA MET A 5 -8.88 -14.09 8.87
C MET A 5 -10.29 -14.66 8.64
N LEU A 6 -10.59 -15.88 9.10
CA LEU A 6 -11.93 -16.47 9.00
C LEU A 6 -12.97 -15.66 9.77
N TYR A 7 -12.62 -15.19 10.97
CA TYR A 7 -13.45 -14.27 11.74
C TYR A 7 -13.71 -12.97 10.96
N LEU A 8 -12.66 -12.32 10.44
CA LEU A 8 -12.79 -11.09 9.67
C LEU A 8 -13.72 -11.24 8.45
N LYS A 9 -13.70 -12.38 7.76
CA LYS A 9 -14.64 -12.66 6.65
C LYS A 9 -16.11 -12.60 7.07
N GLN A 10 -16.41 -12.92 8.33
CA GLN A 10 -17.77 -12.91 8.87
C GLN A 10 -18.21 -11.52 9.36
N HIS A 11 -17.30 -10.54 9.37
CA HIS A 11 -17.53 -9.18 9.85
C HIS A 11 -17.24 -8.09 8.80
N PRO A 12 -17.90 -8.13 7.62
CA PRO A 12 -17.67 -7.16 6.56
C PRO A 12 -18.01 -5.72 6.98
N GLU A 13 -18.96 -5.52 7.89
CA GLU A 13 -19.37 -4.20 8.38
C GLU A 13 -18.24 -3.39 9.03
N LYS A 14 -17.17 -4.08 9.48
CA LYS A 14 -15.97 -3.47 10.07
C LYS A 14 -14.80 -3.33 9.09
N GLY A 15 -15.00 -3.64 7.81
CA GLY A 15 -13.90 -3.77 6.84
C GLY A 15 -13.21 -5.13 6.89
N GLY A 16 -13.81 -6.12 7.56
CA GLY A 16 -13.17 -7.42 7.80
C GLY A 16 -12.88 -8.19 6.51
N ALA A 17 -13.71 -8.07 5.49
CA ALA A 17 -13.45 -8.73 4.20
C ALA A 17 -12.21 -8.13 3.51
N TYR A 18 -11.97 -6.80 3.62
CA TYR A 18 -10.75 -6.17 3.13
C TYR A 18 -9.50 -6.76 3.79
N TYR A 19 -9.47 -6.79 5.12
CA TYR A 19 -8.31 -7.32 5.85
C TYR A 19 -8.14 -8.82 5.67
N ALA A 20 -9.23 -9.58 5.56
CA ALA A 20 -9.15 -11.01 5.25
C ALA A 20 -8.52 -11.25 3.87
N ASN A 21 -8.84 -10.42 2.87
CA ASN A 21 -8.19 -10.47 1.56
C ASN A 21 -6.70 -10.08 1.66
N HIS A 22 -6.39 -9.00 2.38
CA HIS A 22 -5.01 -8.54 2.58
C HIS A 22 -4.13 -9.61 3.25
N ILE A 23 -4.55 -10.16 4.41
CA ILE A 23 -3.84 -11.24 5.11
C ILE A 23 -3.76 -12.50 4.24
N GLY A 24 -4.83 -12.75 3.50
CA GLY A 24 -4.94 -13.81 2.52
C GLY A 24 -3.88 -13.77 1.44
N ASN A 25 -3.71 -12.62 0.79
CA ASN A 25 -2.69 -12.40 -0.24
C ASN A 25 -1.29 -12.47 0.36
N LEU A 26 -1.11 -11.90 1.55
CA LEU A 26 0.14 -11.98 2.31
C LEU A 26 0.56 -13.44 2.49
N CYS A 27 -0.31 -14.27 3.10
CA CYS A 27 -0.02 -15.66 3.43
C CYS A 27 -0.19 -16.65 2.27
N GLY A 28 -0.87 -16.26 1.20
CA GLY A 28 -1.12 -17.07 0.02
C GLY A 28 0.00 -17.02 -1.01
N SER A 29 1.00 -16.16 -0.84
CA SER A 29 2.15 -16.11 -1.76
C SER A 29 2.90 -17.45 -1.77
N ASN A 30 3.11 -18.00 -2.98
CA ASN A 30 3.87 -19.24 -3.18
C ASN A 30 5.24 -19.18 -2.52
N PHE A 31 5.86 -17.99 -2.49
CA PHE A 31 7.11 -17.75 -1.81
C PHE A 31 7.11 -18.19 -0.33
N ILE A 32 6.07 -17.88 0.44
CA ILE A 32 5.98 -18.27 1.86
C ILE A 32 5.63 -19.75 2.00
N ARG A 33 4.76 -20.26 1.12
CA ARG A 33 4.26 -21.64 1.17
C ARG A 33 5.31 -22.67 0.80
N GLU A 34 6.13 -22.38 -0.22
CA GLU A 34 7.03 -23.34 -0.84
C GLU A 34 8.45 -23.26 -0.27
N GLN A 35 8.87 -22.11 0.27
CA GLN A 35 10.21 -21.98 0.84
C GLN A 35 10.28 -22.51 2.27
N ASN A 36 11.20 -23.46 2.49
CA ASN A 36 11.50 -23.94 3.84
C ASN A 36 12.46 -23.02 4.60
N SER A 37 13.37 -22.40 3.87
CA SER A 37 14.39 -21.48 4.36
C SER A 37 14.68 -20.42 3.31
N LEU A 38 15.12 -19.25 3.74
CA LEU A 38 15.58 -18.21 2.86
C LEU A 38 16.97 -18.57 2.29
N PRO A 39 17.17 -18.64 0.96
CA PRO A 39 18.46 -18.97 0.38
C PRO A 39 19.48 -17.87 0.71
N TYR A 40 20.67 -18.28 1.13
CA TYR A 40 21.79 -17.36 1.34
C TYR A 40 22.28 -16.81 -0.01
N GLN A 41 22.55 -15.51 -0.06
CA GLN A 41 23.03 -14.81 -1.24
C GLN A 41 24.19 -13.89 -0.83
N ASP A 42 25.41 -14.19 -1.28
CA ASP A 42 26.62 -13.43 -0.91
C ASP A 42 26.50 -11.93 -1.19
N LYS A 43 25.85 -11.57 -2.30
CA LYS A 43 25.58 -10.18 -2.70
C LYS A 43 24.80 -9.39 -1.65
N PHE A 44 24.06 -10.05 -0.77
CA PHE A 44 23.20 -9.45 0.25
C PHE A 44 23.52 -9.95 1.67
N LYS A 45 24.77 -10.40 1.90
CA LYS A 45 25.19 -11.01 3.17
C LYS A 45 24.89 -10.14 4.40
N GLU A 46 25.00 -8.82 4.27
CA GLU A 46 24.79 -7.86 5.36
C GLU A 46 23.33 -7.83 5.85
N ASN A 47 22.38 -8.13 4.95
CA ASN A 47 20.97 -8.20 5.27
C ASN A 47 20.50 -9.62 5.62
N TYR A 48 21.31 -10.66 5.40
CA TYR A 48 20.85 -12.05 5.47
C TYR A 48 20.21 -12.40 6.82
N ALA A 49 20.85 -12.04 7.94
CA ALA A 49 20.31 -12.32 9.27
C ALA A 49 18.95 -11.64 9.50
N ARG A 50 18.79 -10.38 9.09
CA ARG A 50 17.53 -9.64 9.19
C ARG A 50 16.45 -10.26 8.31
N ARG A 51 16.81 -10.65 7.08
CA ARG A 51 15.89 -11.32 6.15
C ARG A 51 15.44 -12.68 6.65
N ALA A 52 16.35 -13.47 7.22
CA ALA A 52 16.02 -14.77 7.80
C ALA A 52 15.06 -14.63 8.99
N ALA A 53 15.26 -13.63 9.84
CA ALA A 53 14.34 -13.30 10.94
C ALA A 53 12.97 -12.85 10.42
N ALA A 54 12.93 -11.95 9.43
CA ALA A 54 11.70 -11.48 8.79
C ALA A 54 10.93 -12.62 8.11
N PHE A 55 11.63 -13.49 7.40
CA PHE A 55 11.07 -14.68 6.76
C PHE A 55 10.47 -15.65 7.80
N SER A 56 11.20 -15.92 8.88
CA SER A 56 10.73 -16.80 9.95
C SER A 56 9.48 -16.25 10.63
N ARG A 57 9.42 -14.93 10.87
CA ARG A 57 8.23 -14.25 11.40
C ARG A 57 7.04 -14.39 10.44
N LEU A 58 7.25 -14.09 9.16
CA LEU A 58 6.21 -14.20 8.13
C LEU A 58 5.69 -15.63 8.02
N LYS A 59 6.58 -16.62 8.01
CA LYS A 59 6.24 -18.04 8.00
C LYS A 59 5.44 -18.44 9.24
N SER A 60 5.86 -18.01 10.43
CA SER A 60 5.13 -18.27 11.68
C SER A 60 3.73 -17.62 11.69
N LEU A 61 3.58 -16.40 11.16
CA LEU A 61 2.28 -15.78 10.99
C LEU A 61 1.37 -16.60 10.08
N CYS A 62 1.92 -17.15 8.99
CA CYS A 62 1.16 -17.85 7.97
C CYS A 62 1.05 -19.37 8.16
N GLN A 63 1.75 -19.97 9.13
CA GLN A 63 1.83 -21.44 9.32
C GLN A 63 0.47 -22.13 9.54
N SER A 64 -0.52 -21.38 10.02
CA SER A 64 -1.87 -21.91 10.30
C SER A 64 -2.74 -22.05 9.05
N PHE A 65 -2.32 -21.53 7.89
CA PHE A 65 -3.08 -21.57 6.65
C PHE A 65 -2.99 -22.95 5.99
N LEU A 66 -4.15 -23.44 5.52
CA LEU A 66 -4.28 -24.69 4.79
C LEU A 66 -4.22 -24.44 3.27
N PRO A 67 -3.80 -25.44 2.47
CA PRO A 67 -4.05 -25.43 1.03
C PRO A 67 -5.54 -25.15 0.76
N GLY A 68 -5.85 -24.26 -0.18
CA GLY A 68 -7.23 -23.83 -0.44
C GLY A 68 -7.77 -22.63 0.36
N ASP A 69 -7.20 -22.29 1.53
CA ASP A 69 -7.67 -21.12 2.29
C ASP A 69 -7.53 -19.81 1.50
N THR A 70 -6.53 -19.77 0.61
CA THR A 70 -6.16 -18.59 -0.19
C THR A 70 -6.61 -18.66 -1.64
N GLU A 71 -7.06 -19.84 -2.11
CA GLU A 71 -7.44 -20.08 -3.51
C GLU A 71 -8.78 -19.41 -3.88
N ASN A 72 -9.64 -19.13 -2.90
CA ASN A 72 -10.95 -18.48 -3.07
C ASN A 72 -10.97 -17.00 -2.63
N MET A 73 -9.81 -16.36 -2.53
CA MET A 73 -9.71 -14.94 -2.14
C MET A 73 -9.69 -13.98 -3.33
N GLY A 74 -9.63 -14.51 -4.56
CA GLY A 74 -9.94 -13.75 -5.76
C GLY A 74 -11.40 -13.30 -5.78
N PHE A 75 -11.72 -12.34 -6.66
CA PHE A 75 -13.06 -11.77 -6.87
C PHE A 75 -14.06 -12.81 -7.42
N HIS A 76 -14.42 -13.83 -6.63
CA HIS A 76 -15.47 -14.78 -6.97
C HIS A 76 -16.86 -14.16 -6.74
N GLN A 77 -17.87 -14.65 -7.47
CA GLN A 77 -19.25 -14.16 -7.41
C GLN A 77 -19.84 -14.15 -5.99
N GLU A 78 -19.46 -15.08 -5.12
CA GLU A 78 -19.89 -15.13 -3.71
C GLU A 78 -19.44 -13.89 -2.90
N TRP A 79 -18.35 -13.24 -3.31
CA TRP A 79 -17.89 -12.02 -2.66
C TRP A 79 -18.68 -10.77 -3.07
N LYS A 80 -19.47 -10.80 -4.15
CA LYS A 80 -20.24 -9.62 -4.60
C LYS A 80 -21.19 -9.09 -3.54
N GLU A 81 -21.83 -9.97 -2.76
CA GLU A 81 -22.72 -9.56 -1.69
C GLU A 81 -21.99 -9.14 -0.41
N ILE A 82 -20.79 -9.69 -0.18
CA ILE A 82 -19.89 -9.27 0.92
C ILE A 82 -19.31 -7.88 0.63
N TYR A 83 -18.92 -7.60 -0.63
CA TYR A 83 -18.39 -6.31 -1.07
C TYR A 83 -19.36 -5.14 -0.85
N LYS A 84 -20.67 -5.38 -0.97
CA LYS A 84 -21.68 -4.36 -0.70
C LYS A 84 -21.74 -3.97 0.78
N LYS A 85 -21.33 -4.88 1.68
CA LYS A 85 -21.38 -4.68 3.14
C LYS A 85 -20.06 -4.19 3.71
N ASP A 86 -18.95 -4.38 2.99
CA ASP A 86 -17.62 -3.95 3.40
C ASP A 86 -17.26 -2.57 2.83
N ARG A 87 -17.25 -1.56 3.71
CA ARG A 87 -16.95 -0.17 3.36
C ARG A 87 -15.56 0.00 2.75
N LEU A 88 -14.56 -0.74 3.23
CA LEU A 88 -13.18 -0.62 2.75
C LEU A 88 -13.04 -1.18 1.34
N LEU A 89 -13.62 -2.35 1.08
CA LEU A 89 -13.65 -2.94 -0.26
C LEU A 89 -14.46 -2.10 -1.23
N ALA A 90 -15.59 -1.52 -0.80
CA ALA A 90 -16.35 -0.59 -1.63
C ALA A 90 -15.51 0.63 -2.05
N LEU A 91 -14.69 1.17 -1.14
CA LEU A 91 -13.76 2.27 -1.45
C LEU A 91 -12.65 1.82 -2.40
N THR A 92 -12.00 0.67 -2.15
CA THR A 92 -10.99 0.08 -3.05
C THR A 92 -11.53 -0.11 -4.48
N ASN A 93 -12.75 -0.65 -4.61
CA ASN A 93 -13.36 -0.85 -5.92
C ASN A 93 -13.72 0.48 -6.60
N LYS A 94 -14.21 1.47 -5.83
CA LYS A 94 -14.44 2.82 -6.34
C LYS A 94 -13.13 3.46 -6.84
N ALA A 95 -11.99 3.21 -6.18
CA ALA A 95 -10.67 3.63 -6.65
C ALA A 95 -10.39 3.14 -8.08
N ALA A 96 -10.64 1.86 -8.36
CA ALA A 96 -10.45 1.28 -9.68
C ALA A 96 -11.36 1.93 -10.73
N THR A 97 -12.61 2.25 -10.36
CA THR A 97 -13.57 2.92 -11.26
C THR A 97 -13.32 4.42 -11.47
N GLN A 98 -12.43 5.07 -10.68
CA GLN A 98 -12.04 6.47 -10.97
C GLN A 98 -11.48 6.64 -12.37
N THR A 99 -10.92 5.57 -12.92
CA THR A 99 -10.31 5.57 -14.23
C THR A 99 -11.35 5.48 -15.35
N ASN A 100 -12.49 4.80 -15.20
CA ASN A 100 -13.44 4.62 -16.30
C ASN A 100 -14.85 4.19 -15.85
N PRO A 101 -15.92 4.98 -16.09
CA PRO A 101 -15.91 6.37 -16.59
C PRO A 101 -15.34 7.36 -15.55
N PRO A 102 -14.82 8.52 -15.96
CA PRO A 102 -14.32 9.53 -15.02
C PRO A 102 -15.41 9.98 -14.05
N MET A 103 -15.07 10.11 -12.76
CA MET A 103 -15.98 10.67 -11.76
C MET A 103 -16.17 12.18 -11.97
N SER A 104 -17.42 12.65 -11.77
CA SER A 104 -17.72 14.08 -11.64
C SER A 104 -16.94 14.71 -10.46
N PRO A 105 -16.69 16.03 -10.47
CA PRO A 105 -16.02 16.72 -9.36
C PRO A 105 -16.66 16.43 -8.00
N GLU A 106 -17.98 16.39 -7.93
CA GLU A 106 -18.75 16.14 -6.70
C GLU A 106 -18.57 14.71 -6.20
N GLN A 107 -18.70 13.71 -7.08
CA GLN A 107 -18.46 12.30 -6.76
C GLN A 107 -17.02 12.07 -6.30
N ARG A 108 -16.07 12.78 -6.92
CA ARG A 108 -14.65 12.71 -6.57
C ARG A 108 -14.38 13.29 -5.19
N ALA A 109 -14.98 14.44 -4.88
CA ALA A 109 -14.86 15.06 -3.56
C ALA A 109 -15.47 14.16 -2.48
N GLU A 110 -16.66 13.60 -2.72
CA GLU A 110 -17.31 12.66 -1.80
C GLU A 110 -16.46 11.40 -1.57
N TYR A 111 -15.91 10.83 -2.65
CA TYR A 111 -15.02 9.68 -2.57
C TYR A 111 -13.76 9.96 -1.76
N LYS A 112 -13.05 11.06 -2.03
CA LYS A 112 -11.83 11.43 -1.30
C LYS A 112 -12.13 11.72 0.17
N LYS A 113 -13.25 12.38 0.46
CA LYS A 113 -13.75 12.55 1.83
C LYS A 113 -14.00 11.22 2.53
N ALA A 114 -14.63 10.26 1.85
CA ALA A 114 -14.91 8.93 2.41
C ALA A 114 -13.62 8.13 2.69
N LEU A 115 -12.62 8.23 1.82
CA LEU A 115 -11.29 7.65 2.07
C LEU A 115 -10.62 8.27 3.30
N LEU A 116 -10.57 9.61 3.39
CA LEU A 116 -9.92 10.34 4.49
C LEU A 116 -10.62 10.17 5.85
N GLN A 117 -11.91 9.85 5.85
CA GLN A 117 -12.62 9.49 7.08
C GLN A 117 -12.16 8.15 7.67
N ASN A 118 -11.42 7.34 6.93
CA ASN A 118 -10.76 6.18 7.48
C ASN A 118 -9.45 6.59 8.17
N SER A 119 -9.19 6.12 9.39
CA SER A 119 -7.94 6.40 10.11
C SER A 119 -6.93 5.26 10.04
N ASP A 120 -7.17 4.25 9.20
CA ASP A 120 -6.32 3.08 9.10
C ASP A 120 -5.09 3.33 8.22
N ALA A 121 -3.91 3.20 8.82
CA ALA A 121 -2.63 3.43 8.17
C ALA A 121 -2.29 2.37 7.10
N ILE A 122 -2.72 1.11 7.27
CA ILE A 122 -2.52 0.03 6.28
C ILE A 122 -3.35 0.34 5.03
N PHE A 123 -4.61 0.71 5.23
CA PHE A 123 -5.54 1.10 4.16
C PHE A 123 -5.01 2.30 3.36
N HIS A 124 -4.53 3.34 4.05
CA HIS A 124 -3.93 4.51 3.38
C HIS A 124 -2.59 4.20 2.70
N GLY A 125 -1.80 3.25 3.23
CA GLY A 125 -0.60 2.76 2.53
C GLY A 125 -0.95 2.07 1.20
N ALA A 126 -2.05 1.31 1.15
CA ALA A 126 -2.47 0.58 -0.04
C ALA A 126 -3.23 1.45 -1.07
N LEU A 127 -4.05 2.40 -0.61
CA LEU A 127 -4.88 3.24 -1.48
C LEU A 127 -4.45 4.70 -1.56
N GLY A 128 -3.36 5.10 -0.91
CA GLY A 128 -2.93 6.48 -0.84
C GLY A 128 -2.81 7.14 -2.22
N ALA A 129 -2.27 6.43 -3.20
CA ALA A 129 -2.16 6.96 -4.57
C ALA A 129 -3.53 7.33 -5.18
N ALA A 130 -4.60 6.60 -4.85
CA ALA A 130 -5.96 6.90 -5.30
C ALA A 130 -6.58 8.14 -4.65
N LEU A 131 -6.02 8.63 -3.52
CA LEU A 131 -6.41 9.93 -2.97
C LEU A 131 -6.00 11.06 -3.91
N ALA A 132 -4.76 11.03 -4.42
CA ALA A 132 -4.24 12.10 -5.27
C ALA A 132 -4.51 11.89 -6.75
N TYR A 133 -4.82 10.67 -7.18
CA TYR A 133 -5.07 10.37 -8.58
C TYR A 133 -6.27 11.16 -9.14
N ASN A 134 -6.11 11.66 -10.36
CA ASN A 134 -7.12 12.34 -11.14
C ASN A 134 -6.95 11.94 -12.62
N ARG A 135 -8.06 11.65 -13.29
CA ARG A 135 -8.10 11.48 -14.75
C ARG A 135 -8.65 12.76 -15.39
N ARG A 136 -7.89 13.33 -16.32
CA ARG A 136 -8.25 14.50 -17.11
C ARG A 136 -9.25 14.12 -18.21
N ALA A 137 -9.97 15.11 -18.75
CA ALA A 137 -10.96 14.91 -19.81
C ALA A 137 -10.34 14.41 -21.13
N ASP A 138 -9.06 14.71 -21.37
CA ASP A 138 -8.27 14.20 -22.51
C ASP A 138 -7.78 12.75 -22.30
N GLY A 139 -8.15 12.12 -21.19
CA GLY A 139 -7.79 10.75 -20.85
C GLY A 139 -6.44 10.61 -20.14
N GLN A 140 -5.63 11.67 -20.03
CA GLN A 140 -4.38 11.66 -19.28
C GLN A 140 -4.63 11.53 -17.77
N SER A 141 -3.61 11.06 -17.07
CA SER A 141 -3.66 10.81 -15.63
C SER A 141 -2.62 11.66 -14.91
N GLU A 142 -2.98 12.16 -13.75
CA GLU A 142 -2.13 13.02 -12.93
C GLU A 142 -2.40 12.78 -11.44
N TYR A 143 -1.44 13.19 -10.62
CA TYR A 143 -1.64 13.36 -9.19
C TYR A 143 -1.89 14.83 -8.90
N TRP A 144 -2.82 15.12 -7.99
CA TRP A 144 -3.05 16.46 -7.47
C TRP A 144 -2.72 16.51 -5.99
N LEU A 145 -1.77 17.37 -5.62
CA LEU A 145 -1.37 17.63 -4.23
C LEU A 145 -1.24 19.13 -4.02
N ASN A 146 -1.96 19.69 -3.04
CA ASN A 146 -1.83 21.07 -2.59
C ASN A 146 -1.82 22.13 -3.71
N GLY A 147 -2.73 22.02 -4.68
CA GLY A 147 -2.78 22.97 -5.80
C GLY A 147 -1.75 22.71 -6.90
N GLN A 148 -0.96 21.64 -6.80
CA GLN A 148 0.03 21.24 -7.81
C GLN A 148 -0.42 19.99 -8.55
N MET A 149 -0.37 20.07 -9.88
CA MET A 149 -0.45 18.91 -10.76
C MET A 149 0.91 18.26 -10.89
N ILE A 150 0.97 16.95 -10.69
CA ILE A 150 2.17 16.14 -10.80
C ILE A 150 1.87 15.05 -11.81
N SER A 151 2.73 14.90 -12.82
CA SER A 151 2.54 13.92 -13.89
C SER A 151 2.45 12.50 -13.30
N SER A 152 1.47 11.72 -13.77
CA SER A 152 1.46 10.27 -13.50
C SER A 152 2.26 9.48 -14.54
N SER A 153 3.01 10.17 -15.40
CA SER A 153 3.97 9.59 -16.35
C SER A 153 5.39 10.05 -16.02
N GLY A 154 6.39 9.27 -16.40
CA GLY A 154 7.80 9.61 -16.16
C GLY A 154 8.29 9.38 -14.71
N PRO A 155 9.45 9.97 -14.34
CA PRO A 155 10.09 9.75 -13.05
C PRO A 155 9.26 10.22 -11.84
N GLU A 156 8.44 11.27 -12.00
CA GLU A 156 7.60 11.79 -10.92
C GLU A 156 6.54 10.80 -10.46
N ASN A 157 6.07 9.92 -11.36
CA ASN A 157 5.16 8.84 -10.99
C ASN A 157 5.82 7.85 -10.01
N GLN A 158 7.09 7.51 -10.24
CA GLN A 158 7.83 6.62 -9.33
C GLN A 158 8.04 7.30 -7.98
N ASP A 159 8.44 8.57 -7.98
CA ASP A 159 8.61 9.38 -6.78
C ASP A 159 7.31 9.45 -5.96
N MET A 160 6.18 9.67 -6.64
CA MET A 160 4.86 9.72 -6.00
C MET A 160 4.44 8.36 -5.42
N ARG A 161 4.67 7.27 -6.15
CA ARG A 161 4.40 5.91 -5.65
C ARG A 161 5.25 5.60 -4.42
N MET A 162 6.52 6.03 -4.38
CA MET A 162 7.36 5.87 -3.20
C MET A 162 6.86 6.68 -2.01
N ALA A 163 6.42 7.93 -2.23
CA ALA A 163 5.83 8.76 -1.18
C ALA A 163 4.56 8.12 -0.59
N PHE A 164 3.64 7.65 -1.44
CA PHE A 164 2.43 6.96 -0.97
C PHE A 164 2.70 5.62 -0.28
N ASN A 165 3.60 4.80 -0.84
CA ASN A 165 3.93 3.51 -0.23
C ASN A 165 4.50 3.68 1.18
N THR A 166 5.20 4.78 1.45
CA THR A 166 5.83 5.06 2.74
C THR A 166 5.01 5.99 3.64
N VAL A 167 3.85 6.51 3.21
CA VAL A 167 3.06 7.44 4.03
C VAL A 167 2.52 6.78 5.31
N ARG A 168 2.31 5.47 5.29
CA ARG A 168 1.78 4.71 6.43
C ARG A 168 2.59 4.86 7.71
N PHE A 169 3.89 5.17 7.61
CA PHE A 169 4.76 5.43 8.75
C PHE A 169 4.51 6.82 9.38
N GLU A 170 4.11 7.80 8.58
CA GLU A 170 3.65 9.11 9.09
C GLU A 170 2.30 8.99 9.82
N LEU A 171 1.55 7.91 9.54
CA LEU A 171 0.27 7.58 10.19
C LEU A 171 0.45 6.68 11.42
N GLY A 172 1.69 6.47 11.88
CA GLY A 172 2.00 5.79 13.13
C GLY A 172 2.27 4.28 13.01
N LEU A 173 2.35 3.70 11.80
CA LEU A 173 2.89 2.34 11.68
C LEU A 173 4.40 2.34 11.95
N ALA A 174 4.85 1.30 12.65
CA ALA A 174 6.27 1.05 12.82
C ALA A 174 6.93 0.76 11.47
N SER A 175 8.16 1.21 11.27
CA SER A 175 8.98 0.94 10.08
C SER A 175 9.98 -0.19 10.29
N ASP A 176 9.77 -0.98 11.35
CA ASP A 176 10.57 -2.13 11.70
C ASP A 176 9.95 -3.44 11.21
N GLY A 177 10.56 -4.56 11.59
CA GLY A 177 10.08 -5.90 11.25
C GLY A 177 8.73 -6.29 11.87
N SER A 178 7.97 -5.35 12.45
CA SER A 178 6.58 -5.56 12.90
C SER A 178 5.52 -5.22 11.86
N ASP A 179 5.80 -4.34 10.91
CA ASP A 179 4.91 -4.04 9.78
C ASP A 179 4.96 -5.17 8.74
N PRO A 180 3.84 -5.85 8.43
CA PRO A 180 3.82 -6.95 7.47
C PRO A 180 4.35 -6.57 6.08
N GLU A 181 4.08 -5.35 5.60
CA GLU A 181 4.56 -4.87 4.30
C GLU A 181 6.08 -4.63 4.31
N SER A 182 6.63 -4.07 5.39
CA SER A 182 8.09 -3.96 5.58
C SER A 182 8.77 -5.33 5.65
N VAL A 183 8.14 -6.30 6.33
CA VAL A 183 8.62 -7.70 6.38
C VAL A 183 8.63 -8.33 4.98
N VAL A 184 7.55 -8.21 4.22
CA VAL A 184 7.47 -8.71 2.84
C VAL A 184 8.53 -8.07 1.97
N THR A 185 8.69 -6.74 2.06
CA THR A 185 9.71 -6.01 1.29
C THR A 185 11.11 -6.54 1.63
N CYS A 186 11.47 -6.63 2.91
CA CYS A 186 12.75 -7.16 3.38
C CYS A 186 13.05 -8.56 2.83
N VAL A 187 12.05 -9.44 2.85
CA VAL A 187 12.17 -10.81 2.37
C VAL A 187 12.35 -10.87 0.84
N LEU A 188 11.50 -10.15 0.08
CA LEU A 188 11.44 -10.25 -1.38
C LEU A 188 12.48 -9.40 -2.12
N THR A 189 12.85 -8.23 -1.62
CA THR A 189 13.77 -7.30 -2.32
C THR A 189 15.22 -7.39 -1.84
N ASN A 190 15.49 -8.24 -0.85
CA ASN A 190 16.78 -8.37 -0.17
C ASN A 190 17.23 -7.14 0.64
N PHE A 191 16.32 -6.18 0.89
CA PHE A 191 16.62 -4.93 1.55
C PHE A 191 15.70 -4.68 2.75
N CYS A 192 16.29 -4.67 3.95
CA CYS A 192 15.58 -4.51 5.22
C CYS A 192 15.91 -3.15 5.82
N TYR A 193 14.96 -2.24 5.76
CA TYR A 193 15.08 -0.89 6.31
C TYR A 193 14.49 -0.80 7.71
N ASN A 194 14.99 0.16 8.48
CA ASN A 194 14.45 0.48 9.82
C ASN A 194 13.64 1.79 9.85
N ASN A 195 13.64 2.53 8.74
CA ASN A 195 12.89 3.76 8.57
C ASN A 195 12.59 3.99 7.08
N PRO A 196 11.55 4.78 6.76
CA PRO A 196 11.16 5.00 5.37
C PRO A 196 12.16 5.81 4.54
N ASP A 197 13.00 6.65 5.15
CA ASP A 197 14.00 7.44 4.43
C ASP A 197 15.10 6.53 3.87
N GLU A 198 15.51 5.52 4.64
CA GLU A 198 16.45 4.47 4.22
C GLU A 198 15.89 3.69 3.03
N TYR A 199 14.60 3.37 3.05
CA TYR A 199 13.90 2.75 1.92
C TYR A 199 13.92 3.61 0.67
N ILE A 200 13.55 4.89 0.79
CA ILE A 200 13.55 5.83 -0.36
C ILE A 200 14.95 5.96 -0.95
N ARG A 201 15.96 6.15 -0.08
CA ARG A 201 17.36 6.27 -0.51
C ARG A 201 17.85 5.03 -1.23
N HIS A 202 17.58 3.84 -0.69
CA HIS A 202 17.94 2.57 -1.32
C HIS A 202 17.24 2.38 -2.67
N ALA A 203 15.93 2.63 -2.73
CA ALA A 203 15.14 2.51 -3.97
C ALA A 203 15.65 3.43 -5.10
N MET A 204 16.33 4.53 -4.75
CA MET A 204 16.90 5.50 -5.69
C MET A 204 18.37 5.23 -6.04
N GLN A 205 19.02 4.21 -5.47
CA GLN A 205 20.46 3.97 -5.69
C GLN A 205 20.84 3.65 -7.14
N SER A 206 19.91 3.04 -7.89
CA SER A 206 20.11 2.67 -9.30
C SER A 206 19.91 3.82 -10.29
N GLU A 207 19.32 4.93 -9.86
CA GLU A 207 19.10 6.11 -10.71
C GLU A 207 20.43 6.84 -10.99
N PRO A 208 20.56 7.67 -12.03
CA PRO A 208 21.73 8.53 -12.21
C PRO A 208 22.01 9.38 -10.95
N PRO A 209 23.29 9.69 -10.61
CA PRO A 209 23.61 10.49 -9.42
C PRO A 209 23.17 11.95 -9.54
N GLU A 210 23.12 12.48 -10.77
CA GLU A 210 22.67 13.84 -11.05
C GLU A 210 21.19 14.03 -10.67
N GLY A 211 20.90 15.00 -9.80
CA GLY A 211 19.55 15.29 -9.31
C GLY A 211 18.94 14.24 -8.36
N ARG A 212 19.67 13.16 -8.01
CA ARG A 212 19.15 12.07 -7.18
C ARG A 212 18.73 12.54 -5.78
N GLU A 213 19.58 13.33 -5.12
CA GLU A 213 19.30 13.80 -3.76
C GLU A 213 18.09 14.74 -3.74
N ASP A 214 17.95 15.62 -4.74
CA ASP A 214 16.79 16.50 -4.86
C ASP A 214 15.48 15.71 -5.02
N ARG A 215 15.51 14.62 -5.80
CA ARG A 215 14.37 13.71 -5.91
C ARG A 215 14.07 13.01 -4.58
N ILE A 216 15.10 12.53 -3.88
CA ILE A 216 14.95 11.91 -2.55
C ILE A 216 14.28 12.89 -1.57
N GLN A 217 14.78 14.13 -1.49
CA GLN A 217 14.21 15.15 -0.60
C GLN A 217 12.77 15.49 -0.97
N ARG A 218 12.45 15.56 -2.27
CA ARG A 218 11.09 15.77 -2.76
C ARG A 218 10.14 14.63 -2.37
N ILE A 219 10.58 13.38 -2.48
CA ILE A 219 9.77 12.21 -2.05
C ILE A 219 9.50 12.27 -0.55
N ILE A 220 10.52 12.56 0.26
CA ILE A 220 10.39 12.70 1.73
C ILE A 220 9.42 13.83 2.07
N GLN A 221 9.54 14.98 1.38
CA GLN A 221 8.65 16.11 1.57
C GLN A 221 7.20 15.76 1.22
N TRP A 222 6.96 15.14 0.05
CA TRP A 222 5.63 14.70 -0.35
C TRP A 222 5.05 13.71 0.65
N ARG A 223 5.82 12.71 1.09
CA ARG A 223 5.37 11.75 2.11
C ARG A 223 4.86 12.46 3.37
N LYS A 224 5.63 13.41 3.91
CA LYS A 224 5.25 14.20 5.10
C LYS A 224 4.00 15.04 4.86
N GLN A 225 3.91 15.73 3.72
CA GLN A 225 2.75 16.57 3.39
C GLN A 225 1.48 15.73 3.19
N ILE A 226 1.58 14.59 2.49
CA ILE A 226 0.48 13.65 2.31
C ILE A 226 0.03 13.10 3.67
N GLY A 227 0.98 12.67 4.52
CA GLY A 227 0.67 12.18 5.87
C GLY A 227 -0.07 13.21 6.71
N ALA A 228 0.43 14.46 6.72
CA ALA A 228 -0.24 15.57 7.40
C ALA A 228 -1.65 15.84 6.85
N ALA A 229 -1.83 15.84 5.53
CA ALA A 229 -3.14 16.03 4.90
C ALA A 229 -4.12 14.90 5.23
N ILE A 230 -3.65 13.65 5.29
CA ILE A 230 -4.46 12.49 5.70
C ILE A 230 -4.91 12.65 7.17
N LEU A 231 -3.98 12.96 8.07
CA LEU A 231 -4.28 13.17 9.49
C LEU A 231 -5.26 14.33 9.71
N ALA A 232 -5.11 15.41 8.94
CA ALA A 232 -6.00 16.57 8.96
C ALA A 232 -7.34 16.33 8.25
N LYS A 233 -7.51 15.20 7.54
CA LYS A 233 -8.66 14.92 6.66
C LYS A 233 -8.87 16.03 5.62
N ASP A 234 -7.78 16.61 5.13
CA ASP A 234 -7.80 17.74 4.19
C ASP A 234 -8.13 17.26 2.79
N VAL A 235 -9.42 17.32 2.43
CA VAL A 235 -9.91 16.95 1.10
C VAL A 235 -9.37 17.91 0.03
N ALA A 236 -9.22 19.20 0.35
CA ALA A 236 -8.80 20.22 -0.61
C ALA A 236 -7.36 20.02 -1.07
N PHE A 237 -6.51 19.49 -0.19
CA PHE A 237 -5.15 19.08 -0.53
C PHE A 237 -5.11 18.10 -1.72
N PHE A 238 -6.11 17.22 -1.86
CA PHE A 238 -6.15 16.19 -2.90
C PHE A 238 -7.07 16.54 -4.07
N LEU A 239 -7.79 17.66 -4.06
CA LEU A 239 -8.77 18.01 -5.09
C LEU A 239 -8.28 19.14 -6.01
N PRO A 240 -8.35 18.95 -7.35
CA PRO A 240 -8.24 20.06 -8.27
C PRO A 240 -9.32 21.10 -8.00
N ARG A 241 -8.92 22.38 -8.05
CA ARG A 241 -9.83 23.52 -7.95
C ARG A 241 -10.52 23.78 -9.28
#